data_AF-A0A2H9PYK5-F1
#
_entry.id   AF-A0A2H9PYK5-F1
#
_cell.length_a   1.000
_cell.length_b   1.000
_cell.length_c   1.000
_cell.angle_alpha   90.00
_cell.angle_beta   90.00
_cell.angle_gamma   90.00
#
_symmetry.space_group_name_H-M   'P 1'
#
loop_
_entity.id
_entity.type
_entity.pdbx_description
1 polymer ?
#
loop_
_entity_poly.entity_id
_entity_poly.type
_entity_poly.pdbx_seq_one_letter_code
_entity_poly.pdbx_strand_id
1 'polypeptide(L)'
;MPPRKSIKKVKKSRSKVVKKNKRIDNGTKTSKKSPDSVQINLVRDVVQSSVGEDAVTIVDILFGKKNVNEFTIAEKLKITINQTRNLLYKLSDEGLVSFVRKKDKKNGGWYTYFWTFETTRSLENLKTLLEKRIKELERAFEIRKEARFYHCPNCDVEFSEEDALHNYFACPECGDVLHLKDNEEVLGQIRQEIDKLKKDLDIANEEFDKMVKKEDAAVMRKLKREEKKKKAERAARRKKREREMEGSSKKTGKKTGRKEPKKGKKGVKKTGKKKPVMKIKKSKKPKSKVVKREKPKKGKKPSSGKGKSISKAFKGRRK
;
A
#
# COMPACT_ATOMS: atom_id res chain seq x y z
N MET A 1 36.44 42.64 80.05
CA MET A 1 37.77 42.72 79.37
C MET A 1 38.29 41.28 79.16
N PRO A 2 39.19 41.04 78.21
CA PRO A 2 39.05 40.27 76.95
C PRO A 2 39.55 38.78 77.10
N PRO A 3 39.68 37.93 76.04
CA PRO A 3 39.75 38.30 74.63
C PRO A 3 38.97 37.50 73.59
N ARG A 4 38.59 38.31 72.59
CA ARG A 4 38.41 37.98 71.18
C ARG A 4 39.50 37.06 70.65
N LYS A 5 39.12 36.03 69.89
CA LYS A 5 39.93 35.57 68.76
C LYS A 5 39.11 35.49 67.49
N SER A 6 39.67 36.15 66.50
CA SER A 6 39.15 36.51 65.21
C SER A 6 39.39 35.39 64.20
N ILE A 7 38.39 35.14 63.36
CA ILE A 7 38.47 34.98 61.90
C ILE A 7 39.58 34.06 61.34
N LYS A 8 39.18 32.89 60.83
CA LYS A 8 39.64 32.40 59.52
C LYS A 8 38.46 31.86 58.71
N LYS A 9 38.01 32.67 57.75
CA LYS A 9 37.06 32.32 56.68
C LYS A 9 37.71 31.26 55.78
N VAL A 10 37.16 30.05 55.75
CA VAL A 10 37.40 29.10 54.67
C VAL A 10 36.35 29.36 53.58
N LYS A 11 36.78 30.06 52.52
CA LYS A 11 35.97 30.30 51.32
C LYS A 11 35.84 28.98 50.55
N LYS A 12 34.67 28.35 50.63
CA LYS A 12 34.28 27.25 49.74
C LYS A 12 33.94 27.86 48.38
N SER A 13 34.84 27.70 47.42
CA SER A 13 34.66 28.08 46.02
C SER A 13 33.54 27.25 45.39
N ARG A 14 32.33 27.80 45.34
CA ARG A 14 31.26 27.38 44.42
C ARG A 14 31.18 28.41 43.32
N SER A 15 31.65 28.01 42.15
CA SER A 15 31.57 28.70 40.86
C SER A 15 30.13 29.13 40.54
N LYS A 16 29.83 30.43 40.66
CA LYS A 16 28.68 31.07 40.03
C LYS A 16 29.04 31.36 38.57
N VAL A 17 28.54 30.53 37.65
CA VAL A 17 28.39 30.91 36.24
C VAL A 17 26.90 31.11 36.01
N VAL A 18 26.40 32.31 36.34
CA VAL A 18 25.06 32.75 35.94
C VAL A 18 25.17 33.22 34.50
N LYS A 19 24.80 32.34 33.57
CA LYS A 19 24.67 32.66 32.15
C LYS A 19 23.53 33.66 31.97
N LYS A 20 23.84 34.81 31.36
CA LYS A 20 22.87 35.73 30.77
C LYS A 20 22.03 34.96 29.75
N ASN A 21 20.74 34.76 30.03
CA ASN A 21 19.77 34.30 29.03
C ASN A 21 19.54 35.43 28.03
N LYS A 22 20.25 35.35 26.91
CA LYS A 22 19.95 36.08 25.68
C LYS A 22 18.68 35.46 25.10
N ARG A 23 17.56 36.19 25.16
CA ARG A 23 16.36 35.87 24.39
C ARG A 23 16.77 35.80 22.92
N ILE A 24 16.64 34.62 22.33
CA ILE A 24 16.73 34.41 20.89
C ILE A 24 15.29 34.26 20.44
N ASP A 25 14.77 35.34 19.88
CA ASP A 25 13.55 35.35 19.07
C ASP A 25 13.79 34.46 17.84
N ASN A 26 13.37 33.19 17.95
CA ASN A 26 13.34 32.30 16.79
C ASN A 26 12.09 32.63 15.97
N GLY A 27 12.24 33.65 15.13
CA GLY A 27 11.37 33.90 14.00
C GLY A 27 11.25 32.64 13.15
N THR A 28 10.01 32.18 12.99
CA THR A 28 9.60 31.04 12.19
C THR A 28 9.93 31.29 10.72
N LYS A 29 11.16 30.98 10.30
CA LYS A 29 11.53 30.90 8.89
C LYS A 29 10.91 29.63 8.32
N THR A 30 9.86 29.81 7.53
CA THR A 30 9.27 28.81 6.63
C THR A 30 10.29 28.40 5.57
N SER A 31 11.14 27.44 5.94
CA SER A 31 12.02 26.73 5.01
C SER A 31 11.14 25.91 4.05
N LYS A 32 11.21 26.25 2.76
CA LYS A 32 10.65 25.42 1.67
C LYS A 32 11.31 24.04 1.72
N LYS A 33 10.63 23.09 2.34
CA LYS A 33 10.96 21.66 2.35
C LYS A 33 10.91 21.12 0.91
N SER A 34 11.93 20.35 0.50
CA SER A 34 12.00 19.71 -0.82
C SER A 34 10.81 18.76 -1.03
N PRO A 35 10.33 18.54 -2.27
CA PRO A 35 9.17 17.67 -2.54
C PRO A 35 9.37 16.25 -1.97
N ASP A 36 10.60 15.75 -2.01
CA ASP A 36 10.95 14.42 -1.46
C ASP A 36 10.84 14.37 0.07
N SER A 37 10.99 15.51 0.76
CA SER A 37 10.93 15.58 2.22
C SER A 37 9.51 15.62 2.79
N VAL A 38 8.50 15.98 1.99
CA VAL A 38 7.09 15.88 2.40
C VAL A 38 6.63 14.43 2.25
N GLN A 39 6.94 13.82 1.12
CA GLN A 39 6.60 12.43 0.81
C GLN A 39 7.18 11.45 1.82
N ILE A 40 8.44 11.64 2.22
CA ILE A 40 9.06 10.75 3.21
C ILE A 40 8.38 10.85 4.57
N ASN A 41 7.87 12.02 4.97
CA ASN A 41 7.15 12.15 6.25
C ASN A 41 5.79 11.44 6.18
N LEU A 42 5.02 11.68 5.12
CA LEU A 42 3.73 10.99 4.93
C LEU A 42 3.90 9.46 4.94
N VAL A 43 4.94 8.96 4.27
CA VAL A 43 5.24 7.54 4.26
C VAL A 43 5.65 7.02 5.65
N ARG A 44 6.43 7.80 6.41
CA ARG A 44 6.76 7.42 7.81
C ARG A 44 5.51 7.35 8.66
N ASP A 45 4.59 8.30 8.52
CA ASP A 45 3.36 8.36 9.30
C ASP A 45 2.47 7.12 9.03
N VAL A 46 2.40 6.66 7.77
CA VAL A 46 1.74 5.38 7.41
C VAL A 46 2.41 4.21 8.11
N VAL A 47 3.73 4.12 7.98
CA VAL A 47 4.48 2.97 8.50
C VAL A 47 4.39 2.90 10.02
N GLN A 48 4.46 4.05 10.69
CA GLN A 48 4.28 4.16 12.13
C GLN A 48 2.87 3.73 12.57
N SER A 49 1.84 4.17 11.85
CA SER A 49 0.45 3.86 12.18
C SER A 49 0.07 2.40 11.89
N SER A 50 0.64 1.79 10.85
CA SER A 50 0.32 0.42 10.43
C SER A 50 1.16 -0.65 11.11
N VAL A 51 2.49 -0.47 11.17
CA VAL A 51 3.43 -1.53 11.58
C VAL A 51 4.11 -1.21 12.92
N GLY A 52 4.26 0.07 13.24
CA GLY A 52 4.87 0.56 14.47
C GLY A 52 6.20 1.29 14.23
N GLU A 53 6.75 1.83 15.32
CA GLU A 53 7.91 2.73 15.29
C GLU A 53 9.18 2.08 14.75
N ASP A 54 9.38 0.78 15.04
CA ASP A 54 10.54 0.01 14.55
C ASP A 54 10.67 0.03 13.02
N ALA A 55 9.53 0.04 12.31
CA ALA A 55 9.47 0.01 10.86
C ALA A 55 9.81 1.35 10.19
N VAL A 56 9.74 2.46 10.92
CA VAL A 56 9.95 3.81 10.39
C VAL A 56 11.36 3.96 9.83
N THR A 57 12.35 3.36 10.48
CA THR A 57 13.76 3.39 10.08
C THR A 57 14.05 2.67 8.75
N ILE A 58 13.22 1.68 8.38
CA ILE A 58 13.32 1.00 7.07
C ILE A 58 12.98 1.96 5.93
N VAL A 59 12.04 2.88 6.15
CA VAL A 59 11.61 3.82 5.12
C VAL A 59 12.79 4.63 4.62
N ASP A 60 13.63 5.17 5.51
CA ASP A 60 14.79 5.98 5.13
C ASP A 60 15.82 5.19 4.29
N ILE A 61 15.90 3.87 4.50
CA ILE A 61 16.81 3.00 3.76
C ILE A 61 16.27 2.70 2.37
N LEU A 62 14.96 2.42 2.26
CA LEU A 62 14.32 1.96 1.03
C LEU A 62 13.78 3.09 0.15
N PHE A 63 13.53 4.28 0.70
CA PHE A 63 12.97 5.40 -0.04
C PHE A 63 13.85 5.78 -1.24
N GLY A 64 13.24 5.88 -2.42
CA GLY A 64 13.92 6.19 -3.68
C GLY A 64 14.79 5.08 -4.26
N LYS A 65 14.95 3.93 -3.58
CA LYS A 65 15.77 2.80 -4.05
C LYS A 65 14.87 1.65 -4.53
N LYS A 66 15.38 0.89 -5.50
CA LYS A 66 14.71 -0.30 -6.04
C LYS A 66 15.60 -1.51 -5.91
N ASN A 67 15.00 -2.66 -5.59
CA ASN A 67 15.69 -3.94 -5.45
C ASN A 67 16.84 -3.89 -4.43
N VAL A 68 16.56 -3.49 -3.20
CA VAL A 68 17.53 -3.51 -2.09
C VAL A 68 17.56 -4.90 -1.48
N ASN A 69 18.75 -5.43 -1.23
CA ASN A 69 18.93 -6.75 -0.62
C ASN A 69 18.60 -6.73 0.88
N GLU A 70 17.95 -7.78 1.39
CA GLU A 70 17.58 -7.91 2.82
C GLU A 70 18.79 -7.84 3.76
N PHE A 71 19.95 -8.37 3.35
CA PHE A 71 21.19 -8.29 4.14
C PHE A 71 21.69 -6.85 4.31
N THR A 72 21.61 -6.05 3.23
CA THR A 72 22.01 -4.64 3.27
C THR A 72 21.07 -3.79 4.12
N ILE A 73 19.80 -4.19 4.25
CA ILE A 73 18.85 -3.55 5.14
C ILE A 73 19.20 -3.87 6.60
N ALA A 74 19.45 -5.15 6.90
CA ALA A 74 19.84 -5.61 8.23
C ALA A 74 21.13 -4.92 8.73
N GLU A 75 22.15 -4.84 7.88
CA GLU A 75 23.42 -4.15 8.20
C GLU A 75 23.23 -2.67 8.55
N LYS A 76 22.38 -1.97 7.80
CA LYS A 76 22.12 -0.54 8.02
C LYS A 76 21.30 -0.27 9.27
N LEU A 77 20.36 -1.16 9.59
CA LEU A 77 19.54 -1.08 10.80
C LEU A 77 20.27 -1.59 12.04
N LYS A 78 21.38 -2.33 11.87
CA LYS A 78 22.11 -3.00 12.94
C LYS A 78 21.22 -3.97 13.75
N ILE A 79 20.28 -4.62 13.07
CA ILE A 79 19.41 -5.66 13.65
C ILE A 79 19.68 -7.01 12.99
N THR A 80 19.18 -8.09 13.59
CA THR A 80 19.35 -9.43 13.01
C THR A 80 18.56 -9.58 11.70
N ILE A 81 19.03 -10.47 10.82
CA ILE A 81 18.35 -10.75 9.54
C ILE A 81 16.91 -11.26 9.79
N ASN A 82 16.71 -12.06 10.84
CA ASN A 82 15.38 -12.58 11.17
C ASN A 82 14.42 -11.46 11.60
N GLN A 83 14.88 -10.52 12.43
CA GLN A 83 14.08 -9.34 12.80
C GLN A 83 13.77 -8.50 11.56
N THR A 84 14.76 -8.30 10.69
CA THR A 84 14.58 -7.56 9.43
C THR A 84 13.51 -8.22 8.56
N ARG A 85 13.54 -9.55 8.39
CA ARG A 85 12.53 -10.28 7.61
C ARG A 85 11.15 -10.16 8.21
N ASN A 86 11.00 -10.33 9.53
CA ASN A 86 9.71 -10.18 10.20
C ASN A 86 9.11 -8.79 9.95
N LEU A 87 9.94 -7.75 10.01
CA LEU A 87 9.51 -6.38 9.76
C LEU A 87 9.14 -6.13 8.29
N LEU A 88 9.93 -6.68 7.35
CA LEU A 88 9.64 -6.61 5.92
C LEU A 88 8.38 -7.39 5.53
N TYR A 89 8.09 -8.51 6.19
CA TYR A 89 6.84 -9.25 5.97
C TYR A 89 5.63 -8.46 6.46
N LYS A 90 5.69 -7.86 7.65
CA LYS A 90 4.62 -6.96 8.12
C LYS A 90 4.37 -5.80 7.16
N LEU A 91 5.44 -5.17 6.66
CA LEU A 91 5.33 -4.12 5.64
C LEU A 91 4.74 -4.64 4.32
N SER A 92 5.03 -5.89 3.95
CA SER A 92 4.51 -6.53 2.75
C SER A 92 3.02 -6.87 2.87
N ASP A 93 2.58 -7.30 4.05
CA ASP A 93 1.18 -7.65 4.32
C ASP A 93 0.28 -6.41 4.19
N GLU A 94 0.78 -5.25 4.63
CA GLU A 94 0.15 -3.94 4.42
C GLU A 94 0.31 -3.42 2.98
N GLY A 95 1.08 -4.10 2.12
CA GLY A 95 1.30 -3.69 0.73
C GLY A 95 2.19 -2.46 0.55
N LEU A 96 3.03 -2.13 1.54
CA LEU A 96 3.94 -0.98 1.49
C LEU A 96 5.26 -1.30 0.76
N VAL A 97 5.62 -2.58 0.70
CA VAL A 97 6.81 -3.07 0.01
C VAL A 97 6.46 -4.24 -0.90
N SER A 98 7.17 -4.35 -2.02
CA SER A 98 7.16 -5.54 -2.86
C SER A 98 8.53 -6.19 -2.92
N PHE A 99 8.55 -7.50 -3.14
CA PHE A 99 9.79 -8.26 -3.24
C PHE A 99 9.89 -9.04 -4.53
N VAL A 100 11.12 -9.21 -5.01
CA VAL A 100 11.47 -10.06 -6.14
C VAL A 100 12.52 -11.05 -5.67
N ARG A 101 12.29 -12.34 -5.91
CA ARG A 101 13.28 -13.39 -5.67
C ARG A 101 14.14 -13.60 -6.91
N LYS A 102 15.46 -13.68 -6.72
CA LYS A 102 16.41 -14.01 -7.79
C LYS A 102 17.22 -15.22 -7.37
N LYS A 103 17.32 -16.19 -8.28
CA LYS A 103 18.21 -17.34 -8.10
C LYS A 103 19.64 -16.91 -8.44
N ASP A 104 20.55 -17.11 -7.52
CA ASP A 104 21.97 -16.86 -7.79
C ASP A 104 22.53 -18.01 -8.63
N LYS A 105 23.15 -17.67 -9.76
CA LYS A 105 23.76 -18.66 -10.64
C LYS A 105 25.17 -19.06 -10.18
N LYS A 106 25.83 -18.23 -9.37
CA LYS A 106 27.23 -18.47 -8.95
C LYS A 106 27.35 -19.31 -7.68
N ASN A 107 26.44 -19.14 -6.72
CA ASN A 107 26.55 -19.71 -5.38
C ASN A 107 25.59 -20.89 -5.17
N GLY A 108 25.63 -21.89 -6.07
CA GLY A 108 24.93 -23.16 -5.87
C GLY A 108 23.40 -23.13 -5.91
N GLY A 109 22.76 -21.98 -6.23
CA GLY A 109 21.32 -21.91 -6.49
C GLY A 109 20.43 -21.42 -5.34
N TRP A 110 20.99 -20.81 -4.29
CA TRP A 110 20.22 -20.11 -3.26
C TRP A 110 19.35 -18.96 -3.84
N TYR A 111 18.28 -18.60 -3.14
CA TYR A 111 17.41 -17.48 -3.49
C TYR A 111 17.76 -16.26 -2.65
N THR A 112 17.92 -15.12 -3.30
CA THR A 112 18.07 -13.81 -2.64
C THR A 112 16.81 -12.98 -2.85
N TYR A 113 16.33 -12.36 -1.77
CA TYR A 113 15.17 -11.48 -1.79
C TYR A 113 15.60 -10.03 -1.97
N PHE A 114 15.00 -9.39 -2.96
CA PHE A 114 15.19 -7.97 -3.25
C PHE A 114 13.90 -7.23 -2.97
N TRP A 115 13.96 -6.22 -2.12
CA TRP A 115 12.83 -5.44 -1.65
C TRP A 115 12.80 -4.08 -2.34
N THR A 116 11.59 -3.62 -2.67
CA THR A 116 11.33 -2.32 -3.26
C THR A 116 10.20 -1.66 -2.50
N PHE A 117 10.38 -0.40 -2.13
CA PHE A 117 9.33 0.37 -1.47
C PHE A 117 8.33 0.88 -2.50
N GLU A 118 7.04 0.68 -2.24
CA GLU A 118 5.97 1.12 -3.13
C GLU A 118 5.37 2.43 -2.63
N THR A 119 6.01 3.55 -2.98
CA THR A 119 5.58 4.87 -2.50
C THR A 119 4.16 5.23 -2.96
N THR A 120 3.81 4.94 -4.21
CA THR A 120 2.46 5.19 -4.75
C THR A 120 1.39 4.42 -3.99
N ARG A 121 1.65 3.12 -3.72
CA ARG A 121 0.72 2.28 -2.96
C ARG A 121 0.63 2.70 -1.49
N SER A 122 1.75 3.13 -0.91
CA SER A 122 1.79 3.65 0.46
C SER A 122 0.94 4.91 0.62
N LEU A 123 0.96 5.82 -0.35
CA LEU A 123 0.11 7.02 -0.35
C LEU A 123 -1.38 6.67 -0.53
N GLU A 124 -1.70 5.69 -1.35
CA GLU A 124 -3.07 5.18 -1.49
C GLU A 124 -3.57 4.60 -0.16
N ASN A 125 -2.75 3.78 0.51
CA ASN A 125 -3.06 3.25 1.82
C ASN A 125 -3.26 4.35 2.86
N LEU A 126 -2.37 5.37 2.89
CA LEU A 126 -2.51 6.54 3.79
C LEU A 126 -3.88 7.18 3.65
N LYS A 127 -4.30 7.45 2.41
CA LYS A 127 -5.61 8.02 2.13
C LYS A 127 -6.72 7.18 2.72
N THR A 128 -6.70 5.86 2.47
CA THR A 128 -7.73 4.97 3.01
C THR A 128 -7.77 4.93 4.53
N LEU A 129 -6.62 5.03 5.19
CA LEU A 129 -6.52 5.07 6.66
C LEU A 129 -7.08 6.38 7.22
N LEU A 130 -6.67 7.52 6.62
CA LEU A 130 -7.17 8.83 7.01
C LEU A 130 -8.68 8.94 6.81
N GLU A 131 -9.21 8.48 5.67
CA GLU A 131 -10.66 8.47 5.41
C GLU A 131 -11.44 7.62 6.42
N LYS A 132 -10.90 6.44 6.80
CA LYS A 132 -11.52 5.58 7.81
C LYS A 132 -11.53 6.27 9.17
N ARG A 133 -10.39 6.84 9.58
CA ARG A 133 -10.25 7.53 10.87
C ARG A 133 -11.16 8.75 10.97
N ILE A 134 -11.26 9.55 9.90
CA ILE A 134 -12.19 10.68 9.83
C ILE A 134 -13.63 10.18 10.01
N LYS A 135 -14.04 9.12 9.31
CA LYS A 135 -15.40 8.56 9.44
C LYS A 135 -15.69 7.98 10.83
N GLU A 136 -14.68 7.47 11.53
CA GLU A 136 -14.82 7.02 12.92
C GLU A 136 -15.03 8.20 13.87
N LEU A 137 -14.23 9.25 13.72
CA LEU A 137 -14.35 10.47 14.53
C LEU A 137 -15.64 11.23 14.24
N GLU A 138 -16.06 11.33 12.97
CA GLU A 138 -17.34 11.94 12.60
C GLU A 138 -18.52 11.16 13.20
N ARG A 139 -18.47 9.81 13.20
CA ARG A 139 -19.49 9.01 13.90
C ARG A 139 -19.47 9.24 15.41
N ALA A 140 -18.30 9.26 16.04
CA ALA A 140 -18.17 9.53 17.46
C ALA A 140 -18.67 10.94 17.83
N PHE A 141 -18.42 11.92 16.95
CA PHE A 141 -18.89 13.29 17.10
C PHE A 141 -20.42 13.37 17.08
N GLU A 142 -21.07 12.77 16.08
CA GLU A 142 -22.55 12.81 15.99
C GLU A 142 -23.20 12.09 17.17
N ILE A 143 -22.70 10.91 17.55
CA ILE A 143 -23.18 10.19 18.75
C ILE A 143 -23.06 11.07 19.98
N ARG A 144 -21.91 11.71 20.19
CA ARG A 144 -21.66 12.51 21.39
C ARG A 144 -22.40 13.85 21.41
N LYS A 145 -22.80 14.36 20.25
CA LYS A 145 -23.60 15.57 20.11
C LYS A 145 -25.07 15.33 20.47
N GLU A 146 -25.60 14.16 20.13
CA GLU A 146 -26.99 13.79 20.43
C GLU A 146 -27.14 13.18 21.83
N ALA A 147 -26.16 12.39 22.27
CA ALA A 147 -26.19 11.69 23.54
C ALA A 147 -25.75 12.58 24.71
N ARG A 148 -26.38 12.36 25.87
CA ARG A 148 -25.99 12.95 27.14
C ARG A 148 -25.05 12.01 27.89
N PHE A 149 -24.04 12.59 28.51
CA PHE A 149 -23.08 11.85 29.34
C PHE A 149 -23.13 12.37 30.76
N TYR A 150 -22.99 11.44 31.70
CA TYR A 150 -22.87 11.73 33.11
C TYR A 150 -21.46 11.39 33.58
N HIS A 151 -20.96 12.09 34.58
CA HIS A 151 -19.65 11.85 35.18
C HIS A 151 -19.78 11.69 36.69
N CYS A 152 -18.98 10.79 37.24
CA CYS A 152 -18.81 10.70 38.69
C CYS A 152 -17.63 11.59 39.12
N PRO A 153 -17.80 12.54 40.05
CA PRO A 153 -16.74 13.44 40.50
C PRO A 153 -15.66 12.74 41.35
N ASN A 154 -15.95 11.53 41.86
CA ASN A 154 -15.06 10.80 42.76
C ASN A 154 -14.23 9.72 42.03
N CYS A 155 -14.82 9.08 41.02
CA CYS A 155 -14.16 8.01 40.24
C CYS A 155 -13.61 8.47 38.89
N ASP A 156 -13.93 9.69 38.43
CA ASP A 156 -13.57 10.22 37.11
C ASP A 156 -13.99 9.32 35.92
N VAL A 157 -15.08 8.57 36.09
CA VAL A 157 -15.65 7.70 35.06
C VAL A 157 -16.85 8.37 34.39
N GLU A 158 -16.92 8.24 33.07
CA GLU A 158 -18.07 8.68 32.26
C GLU A 158 -19.07 7.55 32.03
N PHE A 159 -20.35 7.87 32.12
CA PHE A 159 -21.46 6.97 31.89
C PHE A 159 -22.39 7.55 30.81
N SER A 160 -22.95 6.68 29.98
CA SER A 160 -24.02 7.06 29.06
C SER A 160 -25.32 7.32 29.82
N GLU A 161 -26.29 8.01 29.20
CA GLU A 161 -27.62 8.19 29.80
C GLU A 161 -28.33 6.87 30.09
N GLU A 162 -28.16 5.86 29.22
CA GLU A 162 -28.74 4.53 29.41
C GLU A 162 -28.12 3.82 30.62
N ASP A 163 -26.79 3.88 30.76
CA ASP A 163 -26.08 3.30 31.91
C ASP A 163 -26.42 4.04 33.20
N ALA A 164 -26.55 5.37 33.15
CA ALA A 164 -26.96 6.17 34.29
C ALA A 164 -28.38 5.80 34.73
N LEU A 165 -29.32 5.64 33.78
CA LEU A 165 -30.69 5.22 34.08
C LEU A 165 -30.74 3.82 34.71
N HIS A 166 -29.93 2.89 34.20
CA HIS A 166 -29.84 1.52 34.74
C HIS A 166 -29.36 1.49 36.20
N ASN A 167 -28.45 2.41 36.55
CA ASN A 167 -27.89 2.53 37.89
C ASN A 167 -28.58 3.62 38.74
N TYR A 168 -29.79 4.06 38.35
CA TYR A 168 -30.56 5.09 39.07
C TYR A 168 -29.78 6.40 39.32
N PHE A 169 -28.92 6.79 38.37
CA PHE A 169 -28.00 7.93 38.44
C PHE A 169 -27.01 7.87 39.61
N ALA A 170 -26.70 6.67 40.11
CA ALA A 170 -25.66 6.44 41.11
C ALA A 170 -24.46 5.70 40.50
N CYS A 171 -23.25 6.02 40.96
CA CYS A 171 -22.05 5.33 40.51
C CYS A 171 -21.99 3.91 41.09
N PRO A 172 -21.76 2.86 40.28
CA PRO A 172 -21.68 1.48 40.77
C PRO A 172 -20.46 1.20 41.66
N GLU A 173 -19.42 2.04 41.58
CA GLU A 173 -18.16 1.84 42.34
C GLU A 173 -18.21 2.51 43.72
N CYS A 174 -18.71 3.75 43.81
CA CYS A 174 -18.69 4.54 45.05
C CYS A 174 -20.08 4.86 45.63
N GLY A 175 -21.16 4.66 44.88
CA GLY A 175 -22.52 5.01 45.29
C GLY A 175 -22.87 6.50 45.19
N ASP A 176 -21.92 7.36 44.79
CA ASP A 176 -22.15 8.80 44.63
C ASP A 176 -23.08 9.11 43.44
N VAL A 177 -23.80 10.24 43.52
CA VAL A 177 -24.70 10.71 42.46
C VAL A 177 -23.91 11.16 41.24
N LEU A 178 -24.35 10.74 40.05
CA LEU A 178 -23.74 11.13 38.78
C LEU A 178 -24.17 12.54 38.37
N HIS A 179 -23.24 13.33 37.82
CA HIS A 179 -23.46 14.70 37.38
C HIS A 179 -23.45 14.81 35.85
N LEU A 180 -24.31 15.64 35.26
CA LEU A 180 -24.29 15.89 33.81
C LEU A 180 -22.94 16.49 33.39
N LYS A 181 -22.30 15.89 32.38
CA LYS A 181 -21.04 16.39 31.83
C LYS A 181 -21.32 17.31 30.64
N ASP A 182 -20.58 18.42 30.56
CA ASP A 182 -20.58 19.27 29.38
C ASP A 182 -19.74 18.62 28.25
N ASN A 183 -20.36 18.48 27.09
CA ASN A 183 -19.75 17.89 25.90
C ASN A 183 -19.05 18.92 25.02
N GLU A 184 -19.24 20.23 25.23
CA GLU A 184 -18.72 21.27 24.34
C GLU A 184 -17.20 21.19 24.15
N GLU A 185 -16.45 20.98 25.24
CA GLU A 185 -14.99 20.87 25.18
C GLU A 185 -14.55 19.64 24.37
N VAL A 186 -15.14 18.48 24.63
CA VAL A 186 -14.81 17.22 23.95
C VAL A 186 -15.18 17.28 22.47
N LEU A 187 -16.34 17.86 22.14
CA LEU A 187 -16.76 18.10 20.77
C LEU A 187 -15.79 19.05 20.04
N GLY A 188 -15.31 20.09 20.73
CA GLY A 188 -14.28 20.98 20.23
C GLY A 188 -12.97 20.25 19.88
N GLN A 189 -12.51 19.37 20.77
CA GLN A 189 -11.31 18.56 20.56
C GLN A 189 -11.45 17.60 19.36
N ILE A 190 -12.58 16.87 19.30
CA ILE A 190 -12.86 15.94 18.18
C ILE A 190 -12.93 16.70 16.85
N ARG A 191 -13.57 17.87 16.82
CA ARG A 191 -13.63 18.71 15.61
C ARG A 191 -12.24 19.16 15.17
N GLN A 192 -11.40 19.61 16.09
CA GLN A 192 -10.03 19.99 15.78
C GLN A 192 -9.21 18.82 15.24
N GLU A 193 -9.41 17.59 15.76
CA GLU A 193 -8.76 16.39 15.25
C GLU A 193 -9.23 16.06 13.82
N ILE A 194 -10.53 16.12 13.56
CA ILE A 194 -11.10 15.94 12.21
C ILE A 194 -10.51 16.95 11.22
N ASP A 195 -10.44 18.23 11.60
CA ASP A 195 -9.90 19.29 10.75
C ASP A 195 -8.41 19.10 10.43
N LYS A 196 -7.62 18.60 11.40
CA LYS A 196 -6.22 18.23 11.16
C LYS A 196 -6.11 17.08 10.17
N LEU A 197 -6.86 16.00 10.39
CA LEU A 197 -6.84 14.83 9.50
C LEU A 197 -7.31 15.14 8.08
N LYS A 198 -8.30 16.05 7.93
CA LYS A 198 -8.75 16.52 6.60
C LYS A 198 -7.63 17.27 5.86
N LYS A 199 -6.88 18.12 6.54
CA LYS A 199 -5.72 18.82 5.95
C LYS A 199 -4.64 17.82 5.52
N ASP A 200 -4.34 16.83 6.36
CA ASP A 200 -3.35 15.79 6.03
C ASP A 200 -3.80 14.95 4.83
N LEU A 201 -5.11 14.66 4.73
CA LEU A 201 -5.71 13.96 3.60
C LEU A 201 -5.61 14.77 2.30
N ASP A 202 -5.81 16.09 2.35
CA ASP A 202 -5.66 16.97 1.18
C ASP A 202 -4.20 16.98 0.69
N ILE A 203 -3.24 17.10 1.61
CA ILE A 203 -1.81 17.03 1.28
C ILE A 203 -1.47 15.67 0.64
N ALA A 204 -1.97 14.58 1.21
CA ALA A 204 -1.76 13.23 0.67
C ALA A 204 -2.36 13.07 -0.74
N ASN A 205 -3.55 13.62 -1.00
CA ASN A 205 -4.18 13.61 -2.32
C ASN A 205 -3.36 14.37 -3.36
N GLU A 206 -2.87 15.56 -3.02
CA GLU A 206 -2.03 16.35 -3.93
C GLU A 206 -0.75 15.62 -4.32
N GLU A 207 -0.08 14.99 -3.36
CA GLU A 207 1.14 14.23 -3.62
C GLU A 207 0.86 12.96 -4.43
N PHE A 208 -0.23 12.26 -4.14
CA PHE A 208 -0.67 11.11 -4.91
C PHE A 208 -0.95 11.47 -6.37
N ASP A 209 -1.71 12.54 -6.62
CA ASP A 209 -2.01 13.01 -7.98
C ASP A 209 -0.75 13.38 -8.77
N LYS A 210 0.23 14.01 -8.11
CA LYS A 210 1.53 14.33 -8.71
C LYS A 210 2.28 13.05 -9.10
N MET A 211 2.22 11.99 -8.27
CA MET A 211 2.86 10.70 -8.58
C MET A 211 2.19 9.98 -9.74
N VAL A 212 0.86 9.85 -9.71
CA VAL A 212 0.09 9.18 -10.76
C VAL A 212 0.33 9.86 -12.12
N LYS A 213 0.31 11.20 -12.18
CA LYS A 213 0.62 11.94 -13.41
C LYS A 213 2.03 11.66 -13.93
N LYS A 214 3.03 11.56 -13.04
CA LYS A 214 4.43 11.23 -13.40
C LYS A 214 4.54 9.79 -13.93
N GLU A 215 3.89 8.84 -13.26
CA GLU A 215 3.88 7.43 -13.65
C GLU A 215 3.20 7.23 -15.01
N ASP A 216 2.00 7.81 -15.19
CA ASP A 216 1.25 7.76 -16.45
C ASP A 216 2.04 8.38 -17.60
N ALA A 217 2.67 9.54 -17.37
CA ALA A 217 3.53 10.16 -18.37
C ALA A 217 4.72 9.26 -18.75
N ALA A 218 5.33 8.56 -17.78
CA ALA A 218 6.41 7.62 -18.03
C ALA A 218 5.95 6.38 -18.81
N VAL A 219 4.78 5.82 -18.46
CA VAL A 219 4.16 4.69 -19.17
C VAL A 219 3.84 5.10 -20.61
N MET A 220 3.21 6.26 -20.82
CA MET A 220 2.89 6.78 -22.14
C MET A 220 4.13 7.00 -23.01
N ARG A 221 5.24 7.49 -22.42
CA ARG A 221 6.52 7.62 -23.13
C ARG A 221 7.08 6.26 -23.55
N LYS A 222 7.01 5.24 -22.68
CA LYS A 222 7.45 3.87 -23.00
C LYS A 222 6.63 3.27 -24.13
N LEU A 223 5.30 3.38 -24.07
CA LEU A 223 4.39 2.88 -25.11
C LEU A 223 4.66 3.55 -26.46
N LYS A 224 4.81 4.89 -26.49
CA LYS A 224 5.19 5.63 -27.71
C LYS A 224 6.53 5.18 -28.27
N ARG A 225 7.53 4.90 -27.42
CA ARG A 225 8.86 4.41 -27.84
C ARG A 225 8.77 3.00 -28.41
N GLU A 226 8.01 2.10 -27.79
CA GLU A 226 7.78 0.74 -28.30
C GLU A 226 7.04 0.75 -29.63
N GLU A 227 6.02 1.60 -29.77
CA GLU A 227 5.29 1.75 -31.02
C GLU A 227 6.18 2.28 -32.15
N LYS A 228 7.01 3.30 -31.86
CA LYS A 228 8.01 3.82 -32.82
C LYS A 228 9.01 2.73 -33.23
N LYS A 229 9.51 1.92 -32.27
CA LYS A 229 10.39 0.77 -32.56
C LYS A 229 9.70 -0.26 -33.46
N LYS A 230 8.47 -0.65 -33.14
CA LYS A 230 7.67 -1.59 -33.94
C LYS A 230 7.39 -1.05 -35.35
N LYS A 231 7.10 0.24 -35.49
CA LYS A 231 6.91 0.92 -36.79
C LYS A 231 8.21 0.93 -37.61
N ALA A 232 9.34 1.28 -36.99
CA ALA A 232 10.66 1.28 -37.63
C ALA A 232 11.09 -0.14 -38.07
N GLU A 233 10.87 -1.15 -37.23
CA GLU A 233 11.14 -2.56 -37.55
C GLU A 233 10.31 -3.04 -38.75
N ARG A 234 9.01 -2.72 -38.78
CA ARG A 234 8.13 -3.02 -39.92
C ARG A 234 8.60 -2.34 -41.21
N ALA A 235 8.99 -1.07 -41.13
CA ALA A 235 9.51 -0.31 -42.27
C ALA A 235 10.84 -0.90 -42.78
N ALA A 236 11.76 -1.26 -41.88
CA ALA A 236 13.03 -1.91 -42.23
C ALA A 236 12.80 -3.27 -42.89
N ARG A 237 11.85 -4.08 -42.37
CA ARG A 237 11.48 -5.36 -42.97
C ARG A 237 10.86 -5.19 -44.36
N ARG A 238 10.08 -4.14 -44.59
CA ARG A 238 9.52 -3.82 -45.92
C ARG A 238 10.63 -3.43 -46.91
N LYS A 239 11.52 -2.51 -46.53
CA LYS A 239 12.67 -2.11 -47.36
C LYS A 239 13.60 -3.28 -47.68
N LYS A 240 13.83 -4.20 -46.72
CA LYS A 240 14.62 -5.41 -46.94
C LYS A 240 13.97 -6.31 -48.02
N ARG A 241 12.65 -6.52 -47.94
CA ARG A 241 11.90 -7.30 -48.93
C ARG A 241 11.91 -6.64 -50.32
N GLU A 242 11.77 -5.32 -50.39
CA GLU A 242 11.85 -4.57 -51.66
C GLU A 242 13.23 -4.74 -52.32
N ARG A 243 14.33 -4.63 -51.56
CA ARG A 243 15.70 -4.88 -52.05
C ARG A 243 15.93 -6.33 -52.51
N GLU A 244 15.37 -7.32 -51.82
CA GLU A 244 15.45 -8.74 -52.20
C GLU A 244 14.70 -9.02 -53.53
N MET A 245 13.57 -8.35 -53.77
CA MET A 245 12.81 -8.43 -55.03
C MET A 245 13.54 -7.74 -56.20
N GLU A 246 14.18 -6.59 -55.99
CA GLU A 246 14.98 -5.90 -57.02
C GLU A 246 16.29 -6.64 -57.36
N GLY A 247 16.90 -7.32 -56.39
CA GLY A 247 18.10 -8.14 -56.61
C GLY A 247 17.82 -9.41 -57.40
N SER A 248 16.60 -9.94 -57.35
CA SER A 248 16.19 -11.14 -58.08
C SER A 248 15.78 -10.86 -59.54
N SER A 249 15.21 -9.68 -59.84
CA SER A 249 14.88 -9.27 -61.21
C SER A 249 16.09 -8.90 -62.08
N LYS A 250 17.23 -8.52 -61.47
CA LYS A 250 18.50 -8.31 -62.19
C LYS A 250 19.26 -9.61 -62.54
N LYS A 251 18.92 -10.75 -61.90
CA LYS A 251 19.57 -12.05 -62.14
C LYS A 251 18.97 -12.86 -63.29
N THR A 252 17.80 -12.49 -63.81
CA THR A 252 17.11 -13.19 -64.92
C THR A 252 17.38 -12.60 -66.31
N GLY A 253 18.26 -11.60 -66.43
CA GLY A 253 18.58 -10.90 -67.68
C GLY A 253 19.73 -11.45 -68.53
N LYS A 254 20.17 -12.71 -68.35
CA LYS A 254 21.20 -13.31 -69.22
C LYS A 254 20.98 -14.81 -69.44
N LYS A 255 20.11 -15.17 -70.39
CA LYS A 255 20.25 -16.35 -71.26
C LYS A 255 19.30 -16.27 -72.45
N THR A 256 19.85 -15.82 -73.57
CA THR A 256 19.36 -16.05 -74.93
C THR A 256 19.48 -17.54 -75.28
N GLY A 257 18.49 -18.10 -75.99
CA GLY A 257 18.58 -19.45 -76.51
C GLY A 257 17.23 -20.05 -76.93
N ARG A 258 16.71 -19.59 -78.06
CA ARG A 258 15.60 -20.18 -78.81
C ARG A 258 15.91 -21.63 -79.18
N LYS A 259 15.01 -22.58 -78.86
CA LYS A 259 14.83 -23.86 -79.59
C LYS A 259 13.45 -24.47 -79.24
N GLU A 260 12.56 -24.58 -80.23
CA GLU A 260 11.45 -25.53 -80.22
C GLU A 260 11.99 -26.96 -80.39
N PRO A 261 11.31 -28.00 -79.85
CA PRO A 261 10.51 -28.85 -80.75
C PRO A 261 9.24 -29.54 -80.15
N LYS A 262 8.27 -29.72 -81.07
CA LYS A 262 7.33 -30.82 -81.39
C LYS A 262 6.84 -31.88 -80.36
N LYS A 263 5.50 -32.02 -80.37
CA LYS A 263 4.57 -33.18 -80.24
C LYS A 263 5.13 -34.58 -79.86
N GLY A 264 4.49 -35.21 -78.87
CA GLY A 264 4.50 -36.67 -78.64
C GLY A 264 3.55 -37.11 -77.52
N LYS A 265 2.82 -38.22 -77.72
CA LYS A 265 1.60 -38.66 -77.02
C LYS A 265 1.82 -39.49 -75.73
N LYS A 266 0.84 -39.36 -74.82
CA LYS A 266 0.16 -40.35 -73.94
C LYS A 266 0.97 -41.47 -73.22
N GLY A 267 0.83 -41.48 -71.90
CA GLY A 267 0.88 -42.68 -71.05
C GLY A 267 0.31 -42.38 -69.65
N VAL A 268 -0.90 -42.85 -69.36
CA VAL A 268 -1.63 -42.67 -68.09
C VAL A 268 -1.52 -43.96 -67.26
N LYS A 269 -1.20 -43.82 -65.95
CA LYS A 269 -1.85 -44.53 -64.80
C LYS A 269 -1.24 -43.99 -63.49
N LYS A 270 -1.95 -43.10 -62.77
CA LYS A 270 -2.67 -43.33 -61.48
C LYS A 270 -1.80 -44.04 -60.43
N THR A 271 -1.48 -43.43 -59.28
CA THR A 271 -2.39 -43.30 -58.11
C THR A 271 -1.86 -42.28 -57.10
N GLY A 272 -2.75 -41.66 -56.30
CA GLY A 272 -2.38 -40.75 -55.20
C GLY A 272 -3.37 -39.59 -55.02
N LYS A 273 -4.38 -39.80 -54.17
CA LYS A 273 -5.61 -39.00 -54.00
C LYS A 273 -5.41 -37.52 -53.61
N LYS A 274 -6.24 -36.67 -54.22
CA LYS A 274 -6.58 -35.29 -53.82
C LYS A 274 -7.45 -35.26 -52.56
N LYS A 275 -7.31 -34.21 -51.73
CA LYS A 275 -8.43 -33.45 -51.14
C LYS A 275 -8.03 -31.97 -50.93
N PRO A 276 -9.00 -31.06 -50.79
CA PRO A 276 -8.96 -29.74 -51.42
C PRO A 276 -8.85 -28.56 -50.44
N VAL A 277 -8.69 -27.38 -51.05
CA VAL A 277 -8.78 -26.00 -50.53
C VAL A 277 -9.83 -25.80 -49.44
N MET A 278 -9.47 -25.12 -48.34
CA MET A 278 -10.41 -24.22 -47.64
C MET A 278 -9.75 -22.92 -47.17
N LYS A 279 -10.46 -21.85 -47.54
CA LYS A 279 -10.31 -20.42 -47.25
C LYS A 279 -10.06 -20.12 -45.77
N ILE A 280 -9.08 -19.25 -45.49
CA ILE A 280 -8.86 -18.64 -44.17
C ILE A 280 -10.02 -17.69 -43.88
N LYS A 281 -10.87 -18.06 -42.91
CA LYS A 281 -11.89 -17.18 -42.32
C LYS A 281 -11.24 -16.14 -41.40
N LYS A 282 -11.60 -14.86 -41.60
CA LYS A 282 -11.42 -13.77 -40.64
C LYS A 282 -12.15 -14.11 -39.33
N SER A 283 -11.45 -14.19 -38.20
CA SER A 283 -12.07 -14.20 -36.88
C SER A 283 -12.31 -12.77 -36.39
N LYS A 284 -13.56 -12.52 -35.99
CA LYS A 284 -14.09 -11.26 -35.47
C LYS A 284 -13.81 -11.12 -33.97
N LYS A 285 -13.74 -9.86 -33.52
CA LYS A 285 -13.73 -9.40 -32.10
C LYS A 285 -14.75 -10.17 -31.23
N PRO A 286 -14.44 -10.47 -29.96
CA PRO A 286 -15.43 -10.98 -29.03
C PRO A 286 -16.42 -9.87 -28.65
N LYS A 287 -17.70 -10.09 -28.96
CA LYS A 287 -18.82 -9.36 -28.35
C LYS A 287 -19.17 -10.05 -27.03
N SER A 288 -19.40 -9.22 -26.02
CA SER A 288 -19.98 -9.55 -24.72
C SER A 288 -21.19 -10.49 -24.83
N LYS A 289 -21.14 -11.64 -24.15
CA LYS A 289 -22.32 -12.45 -23.86
C LYS A 289 -22.96 -11.94 -22.58
N VAL A 290 -24.14 -11.34 -22.74
CA VAL A 290 -25.13 -11.11 -21.69
C VAL A 290 -25.55 -12.47 -21.14
N VAL A 291 -25.28 -12.72 -19.86
CA VAL A 291 -25.80 -13.87 -19.12
C VAL A 291 -27.27 -13.56 -18.81
N LYS A 292 -28.18 -14.30 -19.45
CA LYS A 292 -29.58 -14.39 -19.02
C LYS A 292 -29.62 -15.14 -17.70
N ARG A 293 -30.05 -14.44 -16.63
CA ARG A 293 -30.45 -15.03 -15.35
C ARG A 293 -31.59 -16.01 -15.58
N GLU A 294 -31.36 -17.28 -15.25
CA GLU A 294 -32.44 -18.24 -14.99
C GLU A 294 -33.05 -17.96 -13.61
N LYS A 295 -34.39 -17.99 -13.54
CA LYS A 295 -35.17 -17.77 -12.32
C LYS A 295 -34.99 -18.95 -11.35
N PRO A 296 -34.83 -18.74 -10.04
CA PRO A 296 -34.84 -19.83 -9.08
C PRO A 296 -36.27 -20.39 -8.94
N LYS A 297 -36.42 -21.70 -9.15
CA LYS A 297 -37.64 -22.45 -8.85
C LYS A 297 -37.83 -22.53 -7.33
N LYS A 298 -39.02 -22.11 -6.87
CA LYS A 298 -39.55 -22.35 -5.53
C LYS A 298 -39.69 -23.86 -5.30
N GLY A 299 -39.17 -24.37 -4.18
CA GLY A 299 -39.28 -25.76 -3.77
C GLY A 299 -39.09 -25.95 -2.26
N LYS A 300 -40.22 -25.86 -1.54
CA LYS A 300 -40.62 -26.53 -0.28
C LYS A 300 -39.60 -26.69 0.88
N LYS A 301 -39.94 -26.02 1.99
CA LYS A 301 -39.57 -26.37 3.37
C LYS A 301 -39.95 -27.82 3.70
N PRO A 302 -39.14 -28.55 4.49
CA PRO A 302 -39.65 -29.53 5.43
C PRO A 302 -39.81 -28.90 6.82
N SER A 303 -40.93 -29.25 7.43
CA SER A 303 -41.43 -28.85 8.73
C SER A 303 -40.71 -29.54 9.89
N SER A 304 -40.72 -28.82 11.01
CA SER A 304 -40.60 -29.24 12.41
C SER A 304 -41.07 -30.67 12.76
N GLY A 305 -40.35 -31.35 13.65
CA GLY A 305 -40.85 -32.54 14.33
C GLY A 305 -39.87 -33.24 15.28
N LYS A 306 -39.88 -32.80 16.56
CA LYS A 306 -39.68 -33.59 17.80
C LYS A 306 -38.40 -34.42 18.00
N GLY A 307 -37.54 -33.91 18.89
CA GLY A 307 -37.31 -34.50 20.22
C GLY A 307 -36.60 -35.85 20.31
N LYS A 308 -35.36 -35.83 20.81
CA LYS A 308 -34.94 -36.72 21.92
C LYS A 308 -33.66 -36.18 22.57
N SER A 309 -33.83 -35.73 23.79
CA SER A 309 -32.83 -35.51 24.82
C SER A 309 -32.04 -36.80 25.08
N ILE A 310 -30.70 -36.72 25.07
CA ILE A 310 -29.85 -37.70 25.75
C ILE A 310 -28.96 -36.93 26.73
N SER A 311 -29.14 -37.30 27.99
CA SER A 311 -28.54 -36.77 29.20
C SER A 311 -27.09 -37.24 29.39
N LYS A 312 -26.36 -36.36 30.11
CA LYS A 312 -25.11 -36.56 30.85
C LYS A 312 -24.77 -38.00 31.23
N ALA A 313 -23.49 -38.36 31.04
CA ALA A 313 -22.79 -39.30 31.91
C ALA A 313 -21.39 -38.77 32.24
N PHE A 314 -21.33 -38.11 33.40
CA PHE A 314 -20.15 -37.84 34.20
C PHE A 314 -19.55 -39.18 34.65
N LYS A 315 -18.26 -39.45 34.39
CA LYS A 315 -17.49 -40.43 35.16
C LYS A 315 -16.11 -39.85 35.43
N GLY A 316 -15.99 -39.31 36.64
CA GLY A 316 -14.72 -39.00 37.27
C GLY A 316 -13.88 -40.26 37.45
N ARG A 317 -12.57 -40.11 37.26
CA ARG A 317 -11.57 -41.11 37.59
C ARG A 317 -11.00 -40.76 38.96
N ARG A 318 -11.21 -41.67 39.90
CA ARG A 318 -10.62 -41.69 41.25
C ARG A 318 -9.10 -41.57 41.16
N LYS A 319 -8.52 -40.62 41.89
CA LYS A 319 -7.74 -40.87 43.12
C LYS A 319 -7.70 -39.57 43.92
#